data_AF-A0A535BSX0-F1
#
_entry.id   AF-A0A535BSX0-F1
#
_cell.length_a   1.000
_cell.length_b   1.000
_cell.length_c   1.000
_cell.angle_alpha   90.00
_cell.angle_beta   90.00
_cell.angle_gamma   90.00
#
_symmetry.space_group_name_H-M   'P 1'
#
loop_
_entity.id
_entity.type
_entity.pdbx_description
1 polymer ?
#
loop_
_entity_poly.entity_id
_entity_poly.type
_entity_poly.pdbx_seq_one_letter_code
_entity_poly.pdbx_strand_id
1 'polypeptide(L)'
;MALLGADYAWLDWLEILYRDPELSDANDFFWEPGTSVVSTRDAALFTTLHGWLEDASLEYPDVQFVVPLGLGMHRDHQFVFQAALNTLDCERVLFFEDFPYATYYSKDELIEYVRPYNMSFIEVDISECLDQRIAASEAYQSQIPTLFYMASSFRELIRASTLEAGKQQRPIERYWRIPR
;
A
#
# COMPACT_ATOMS: atom_id res chain seq x y z
N MET A 1 13.10 -9.20 -0.47
CA MET A 1 14.00 -8.10 -0.04
C MET A 1 15.40 -8.25 -0.63
N ALA A 2 16.10 -9.39 -0.48
CA ALA A 2 17.42 -9.60 -1.12
C ALA A 2 17.45 -9.37 -2.64
N LEU A 3 16.43 -9.82 -3.38
CA LEU A 3 16.32 -9.56 -4.84
C LEU A 3 16.19 -8.08 -5.20
N LEU A 4 15.72 -7.25 -4.27
CA LEU A 4 15.61 -5.80 -4.42
C LEU A 4 16.87 -5.06 -3.93
N GLY A 5 17.84 -5.77 -3.35
CA GLY A 5 19.00 -5.15 -2.70
C GLY A 5 18.63 -4.28 -1.49
N ALA A 6 17.48 -4.55 -0.87
CA ALA A 6 16.95 -3.78 0.24
C ALA A 6 17.04 -4.55 1.56
N ASP A 7 17.36 -3.83 2.64
CA ASP A 7 17.26 -4.30 4.01
C ASP A 7 15.79 -4.47 4.43
N TYR A 8 15.56 -5.16 5.55
CA TYR A 8 14.23 -5.40 6.09
C TYR A 8 14.24 -5.54 7.59
N ALA A 9 13.11 -5.20 8.20
CA ALA A 9 12.82 -5.45 9.60
C ALA A 9 11.44 -6.10 9.72
N TRP A 10 11.34 -7.13 10.58
CA TRP A 10 10.06 -7.71 10.99
C TRP A 10 9.66 -7.06 12.31
N LEU A 11 8.49 -6.42 12.36
CA LEU A 11 8.02 -5.75 13.58
C LEU A 11 7.31 -6.71 14.55
N ASP A 12 7.19 -7.99 14.19
CA ASP A 12 6.54 -9.05 14.97
C ASP A 12 5.09 -8.71 15.41
N TRP A 13 4.41 -7.84 14.65
CA TRP A 13 2.99 -7.56 14.83
C TRP A 13 2.16 -8.57 14.05
N LEU A 14 1.15 -9.13 14.72
CA LEU A 14 0.23 -10.08 14.10
C LEU A 14 -0.55 -9.41 12.96
N GLU A 15 -0.80 -10.13 11.88
CA GLU A 15 -1.70 -9.72 10.78
C GLU A 15 -3.17 -9.89 11.20
N ILE A 16 -4.10 -9.15 10.58
CA ILE A 16 -5.50 -9.07 11.01
C ILE A 16 -6.20 -10.43 11.20
N LEU A 17 -5.92 -11.43 10.35
CA LEU A 17 -6.43 -12.81 10.45
C LEU A 17 -6.09 -13.47 11.79
N TYR A 18 -4.95 -13.10 12.38
CA TYR A 18 -4.47 -13.66 13.65
C TYR A 18 -4.83 -12.78 14.86
N ARG A 19 -5.27 -11.53 14.63
CA ARG A 19 -5.67 -10.60 15.70
C ARG A 19 -7.15 -10.63 15.98
N ASP A 20 -7.97 -10.86 14.96
CA ASP A 20 -9.43 -10.82 15.07
C ASP A 20 -10.02 -12.22 14.78
N PRO A 21 -10.26 -13.05 15.82
CA PRO A 21 -10.77 -14.41 15.64
C PRO A 21 -12.25 -14.44 15.21
N GLU A 22 -12.92 -13.27 15.19
CA GLU A 22 -14.31 -13.13 14.77
C GLU A 22 -14.45 -12.81 13.28
N LEU A 23 -13.33 -12.65 12.54
CA LEU A 23 -13.37 -12.55 11.08
C LEU A 23 -14.00 -13.82 10.53
N SER A 24 -15.19 -13.67 9.99
CA SER A 24 -16.00 -14.78 9.49
C SER A 24 -16.23 -14.69 7.98
N ASP A 25 -16.05 -13.49 7.41
CA ASP A 25 -16.22 -13.20 5.99
C ASP A 25 -15.02 -12.40 5.43
N ALA A 26 -14.72 -12.57 4.14
CA ALA A 26 -13.72 -11.78 3.42
C ALA A 26 -14.03 -10.27 3.47
N ASN A 27 -15.30 -9.89 3.59
CA ASN A 27 -15.74 -8.51 3.77
C ASN A 27 -15.32 -7.93 5.13
N ASP A 28 -15.08 -8.77 6.14
CA ASP A 28 -14.61 -8.28 7.43
C ASP A 28 -13.19 -7.73 7.33
N PHE A 29 -12.40 -8.10 6.33
CA PHE A 29 -11.06 -7.55 6.09
C PHE A 29 -11.08 -6.13 5.52
N PHE A 30 -12.25 -5.63 5.13
CA PHE A 30 -12.42 -4.41 4.36
C PHE A 30 -13.20 -3.33 5.11
N TRP A 31 -12.67 -2.11 5.26
CA TRP A 31 -13.46 -0.96 5.74
C TRP A 31 -13.75 0.05 4.65
N GLU A 32 -14.96 0.60 4.67
CA GLU A 32 -15.31 1.72 3.81
C GLU A 32 -14.48 2.98 4.18
N PRO A 33 -13.82 3.61 3.18
CA PRO A 33 -13.08 4.85 3.40
C PRO A 33 -13.93 5.92 4.11
N GLY A 34 -13.40 6.54 5.16
CA GLY A 34 -14.08 7.60 5.90
C GLY A 34 -15.02 7.13 7.02
N THR A 35 -15.24 5.83 7.19
CA THR A 35 -16.01 5.27 8.32
C THR A 35 -15.16 5.03 9.57
N SER A 36 -13.96 5.63 9.61
CA SER A 36 -12.88 5.44 10.58
C SER A 36 -13.34 5.32 12.04
N VAL A 37 -13.70 4.10 12.41
CA VAL A 37 -13.77 3.67 13.80
C VAL A 37 -12.75 2.56 13.88
N VAL A 38 -11.53 2.91 14.28
CA VAL A 38 -10.56 1.91 14.73
C VAL A 38 -11.28 1.11 15.81
N SER A 39 -11.50 -0.17 15.53
CA SER A 39 -12.08 -1.09 16.50
C SER A 39 -11.35 -0.95 17.83
N THR A 40 -12.07 -1.00 18.95
CA THR A 40 -11.44 -0.98 20.28
C THR A 40 -10.38 -2.08 20.43
N ARG A 41 -10.49 -3.18 19.69
CA ARG A 41 -9.49 -4.27 19.63
C ARG A 41 -8.19 -3.85 18.96
N ASP A 42 -8.28 -2.99 17.94
CA ASP A 42 -7.15 -2.54 17.14
C ASP A 42 -6.52 -1.25 17.68
N ALA A 43 -7.18 -0.56 18.59
CA ALA A 43 -6.72 0.72 19.14
C ALA A 43 -5.29 0.65 19.71
N ALA A 44 -4.96 -0.44 20.43
CA ALA A 44 -3.63 -0.61 21.02
C ALA A 44 -2.53 -0.80 19.95
N LEU A 45 -2.81 -1.56 18.89
CA LEU A 45 -1.89 -1.72 17.78
C LEU A 45 -1.74 -0.41 17.01
N PHE A 46 -2.83 0.31 16.77
CA PHE A 46 -2.81 1.59 16.09
C PHE A 46 -1.98 2.63 16.88
N THR A 47 -2.11 2.69 18.20
CA THR A 47 -1.24 3.52 19.06
C THR A 47 0.22 3.10 18.97
N THR A 48 0.51 1.79 18.97
CA THR A 48 1.88 1.27 18.80
C THR A 48 2.47 1.69 17.46
N LEU A 49 1.72 1.56 16.37
CA LEU A 49 2.12 1.96 15.03
C LEU A 49 2.40 3.47 14.94
N HIS A 50 1.55 4.30 15.55
CA HIS A 50 1.77 5.75 15.59
C HIS A 50 3.08 6.10 16.30
N GLY A 51 3.31 5.55 17.50
CA GLY A 51 4.55 5.78 18.25
C GLY A 51 5.78 5.32 17.46
N TRP A 52 5.70 4.17 16.80
CA TRP A 52 6.79 3.67 15.96
C TRP A 52 7.09 4.58 14.77
N LEU A 53 6.07 5.11 14.09
CA LEU A 53 6.25 6.05 12.99
C LEU A 53 6.83 7.38 13.46
N GLU A 54 6.41 7.88 14.62
CA GLU A 54 6.96 9.09 15.23
C GLU A 54 8.45 8.94 15.55
N ASP A 55 8.81 7.86 16.26
CA ASP A 55 10.20 7.52 16.60
C ASP A 55 11.05 7.36 15.33
N ALA A 56 10.54 6.66 14.32
CA ALA A 56 11.24 6.51 13.04
C ALA A 56 11.42 7.84 12.31
N SER A 57 10.44 8.74 12.36
CA SER A 57 10.52 10.06 11.73
C SER A 57 11.62 10.94 12.35
N LEU A 58 11.82 10.80 13.67
CA LEU A 58 12.82 11.52 14.45
C LEU A 58 14.23 10.94 14.26
N GLU A 59 14.35 9.61 14.27
CA GLU A 59 15.64 8.93 14.08
C GLU A 59 16.19 9.14 12.66
N TYR A 60 15.30 9.21 11.67
CA TYR A 60 15.66 9.32 10.26
C TYR A 60 15.11 10.60 9.61
N PRO A 61 15.58 11.80 10.00
CA PRO A 61 14.96 13.07 9.60
C PRO A 61 14.98 13.35 8.08
N ASP A 62 15.92 12.75 7.34
CA ASP A 62 16.11 13.00 5.91
C ASP A 62 15.48 11.92 5.00
N VAL A 63 14.74 10.94 5.56
CA VAL A 63 14.14 9.87 4.74
C VAL A 63 12.75 10.23 4.24
N GLN A 64 12.44 9.69 3.06
CA GLN A 64 11.10 9.63 2.50
C GLN A 64 10.43 8.33 2.95
N PHE A 65 9.31 8.44 3.64
CA PHE A 65 8.43 7.32 3.93
C PHE A 65 7.56 7.04 2.71
N VAL A 66 7.46 5.75 2.34
CA VAL A 66 6.64 5.29 1.23
C VAL A 66 5.75 4.17 1.76
N VAL A 67 4.46 4.42 1.86
CA VAL A 67 3.49 3.55 2.56
C VAL A 67 2.28 3.27 1.67
N PRO A 68 1.41 2.29 1.99
CA PRO A 68 0.26 1.96 1.14
C PRO A 68 -0.77 3.10 1.12
N LEU A 69 -1.49 3.26 -0.01
CA LEU A 69 -2.60 4.19 -0.14
C LEU A 69 -3.89 3.67 0.52
N GLY A 70 -3.96 2.37 0.84
CA GLY A 70 -5.12 1.74 1.46
C GLY A 70 -6.18 1.29 0.46
N LEU A 71 -5.82 1.14 -0.82
CA LEU A 71 -6.69 0.58 -1.85
C LEU A 71 -6.96 -0.91 -1.59
N GLY A 72 -8.12 -1.38 -2.03
CA GLY A 72 -8.59 -2.74 -1.72
C GLY A 72 -9.08 -2.90 -0.29
N MET A 73 -9.14 -1.81 0.49
CA MET A 73 -9.79 -1.72 1.80
C MET A 73 -9.18 -2.59 2.91
N HIS A 74 -8.06 -3.28 2.71
CA HIS A 74 -7.46 -4.15 3.72
C HIS A 74 -7.18 -3.37 5.03
N ARG A 75 -7.73 -3.81 6.17
CA ARG A 75 -7.63 -3.10 7.46
C ARG A 75 -6.19 -2.69 7.81
N ASP A 76 -5.23 -3.60 7.66
CA ASP A 76 -3.83 -3.30 7.99
C ASP A 76 -3.23 -2.22 7.08
N HIS A 77 -3.58 -2.19 5.79
CA HIS A 77 -3.12 -1.15 4.88
C HIS A 77 -3.76 0.20 5.23
N GLN A 78 -5.04 0.19 5.59
CA GLN A 78 -5.74 1.40 6.04
C GLN A 78 -5.16 1.93 7.35
N PHE A 79 -4.70 1.08 8.27
CA PHE A 79 -4.03 1.53 9.49
C PHE A 79 -2.72 2.23 9.18
N VAL A 80 -1.89 1.61 8.33
CA VAL A 80 -0.62 2.23 7.93
C VAL A 80 -0.88 3.55 7.21
N PHE A 81 -1.84 3.60 6.30
CA PHE A 81 -2.24 4.82 5.61
C PHE A 81 -2.68 5.92 6.58
N GLN A 82 -3.62 5.63 7.49
CA GLN A 82 -4.16 6.62 8.44
C GLN A 82 -3.12 7.04 9.50
N ALA A 83 -2.31 6.10 10.00
CA ALA A 83 -1.26 6.43 10.97
C ALA A 83 -0.19 7.32 10.31
N ALA A 84 0.23 6.99 9.10
CA ALA A 84 1.18 7.83 8.35
C ALA A 84 0.62 9.22 8.08
N LEU A 85 -0.65 9.33 7.67
CA LEU A 85 -1.35 10.59 7.44
C LEU A 85 -1.38 11.50 8.69
N ASN A 86 -1.55 10.89 9.87
CA ASN A 86 -1.67 11.62 11.13
C ASN A 86 -0.33 11.95 11.81
N THR A 87 0.74 11.23 11.47
CA THR A 87 2.01 11.27 12.20
C THR A 87 3.14 11.91 11.41
N LEU A 88 3.22 11.61 10.10
CA LEU A 88 4.37 11.99 9.28
C LEU A 88 4.17 13.36 8.64
N ASP A 89 5.27 14.08 8.44
CA ASP A 89 5.28 15.31 7.65
C ASP A 89 4.81 15.01 6.22
N CYS A 90 3.88 15.82 5.71
CA CYS A 90 3.29 15.66 4.38
C CYS A 90 4.34 15.72 3.24
N GLU A 91 5.47 16.37 3.46
CA GLU A 91 6.58 16.43 2.50
C GLU A 91 7.42 15.16 2.49
N ARG A 92 7.37 14.41 3.60
CA ARG A 92 8.19 13.21 3.84
C ARG A 92 7.40 11.92 3.71
N VAL A 93 6.14 11.96 3.29
CA VAL A 93 5.34 10.76 3.02
C VAL A 93 4.82 10.71 1.58
N LEU A 94 4.97 9.54 0.97
CA LEU A 94 4.35 9.15 -0.30
C LEU A 94 3.49 7.91 -0.08
N PHE A 95 2.42 7.81 -0.85
CA PHE A 95 1.47 6.70 -0.80
C PHE A 95 1.46 5.93 -2.13
N PHE A 96 1.85 4.67 -2.15
CA PHE A 96 1.83 3.86 -3.37
C PHE A 96 0.43 3.26 -3.63
N GLU A 97 0.05 3.13 -4.90
CA GLU A 97 -1.17 2.41 -5.28
C GLU A 97 -1.06 0.92 -4.94
N ASP A 98 -1.89 0.41 -4.03
CA ASP A 98 -1.81 -0.97 -3.54
C ASP A 98 -2.07 -1.97 -4.68
N PHE A 99 -1.06 -2.72 -5.10
CA PHE A 99 -1.19 -3.72 -6.16
C PHE A 99 -1.43 -5.13 -5.56
N PRO A 100 -2.35 -5.95 -6.10
CA PRO A 100 -3.11 -5.76 -7.34
C PRO A 100 -4.41 -4.97 -7.20
N TYR A 101 -4.79 -4.54 -6.00
CA TYR A 101 -6.08 -3.91 -5.73
C TYR A 101 -6.35 -2.66 -6.58
N ALA A 102 -5.34 -1.86 -6.87
CA ALA A 102 -5.42 -0.69 -7.74
C ALA A 102 -5.96 -1.01 -9.14
N THR A 103 -5.77 -2.24 -9.62
CA THR A 103 -6.29 -2.68 -10.94
C THR A 103 -7.81 -2.87 -10.96
N TYR A 104 -8.46 -2.88 -9.80
CA TYR A 104 -9.92 -2.98 -9.68
C TYR A 104 -10.61 -1.61 -9.78
N TYR A 105 -9.84 -0.52 -9.81
CA TYR A 105 -10.34 0.84 -9.87
C TYR A 105 -10.03 1.44 -11.24
N SER A 106 -11.01 2.11 -11.82
CA SER A 106 -10.78 3.04 -12.91
C SER A 106 -10.01 4.28 -12.41
N LYS A 107 -9.43 5.02 -13.36
CA LYS A 107 -8.74 6.28 -13.05
C LYS A 107 -9.64 7.28 -12.31
N ASP A 108 -10.90 7.38 -12.70
CA ASP A 108 -11.84 8.32 -12.09
C ASP A 108 -12.18 7.89 -10.65
N GLU A 109 -12.34 6.59 -10.39
CA GLU A 109 -12.54 6.06 -9.03
C GLU A 109 -11.33 6.31 -8.12
N LEU A 110 -10.10 6.17 -8.64
CA LEU A 110 -8.89 6.51 -7.88
C LEU A 110 -8.84 8.00 -7.51
N ILE A 111 -9.23 8.88 -8.44
CA ILE A 111 -9.30 10.33 -8.20
C ILE A 111 -10.39 10.68 -7.18
N GLU A 112 -11.53 10.00 -7.22
CA GLU A 112 -12.58 10.15 -6.19
C GLU A 112 -12.12 9.65 -4.82
N TYR A 113 -11.42 8.50 -4.77
CA TYR A 113 -10.90 7.91 -3.53
C TYR A 113 -9.96 8.86 -2.78
N VAL A 114 -9.05 9.52 -3.50
CA VAL A 114 -8.04 10.40 -2.90
C VAL A 114 -8.50 11.86 -2.74
N ARG A 115 -9.66 12.23 -3.31
CA ARG A 115 -10.21 13.59 -3.24
C ARG A 115 -10.33 14.15 -1.82
N PRO A 116 -10.80 13.42 -0.80
CA PRO A 116 -10.92 13.95 0.56
C PRO A 116 -9.58 14.41 1.16
N TYR A 117 -8.47 13.88 0.67
CA TYR A 117 -7.12 14.19 1.13
C TYR A 117 -6.40 15.22 0.24
N ASN A 118 -7.08 15.73 -0.81
CA ASN A 118 -6.54 16.68 -1.78
C ASN A 118 -5.21 16.21 -2.42
N MET A 119 -5.00 14.91 -2.58
CA MET A 119 -3.71 14.39 -3.03
C MET A 119 -3.47 14.60 -4.54
N SER A 120 -2.20 14.70 -4.90
CA SER A 120 -1.71 14.61 -6.29
C SER A 120 -0.71 13.46 -6.38
N PHE A 121 -0.43 12.94 -7.57
CA PHE A 121 0.58 11.89 -7.73
C PHE A 121 1.78 12.36 -8.56
N ILE A 122 2.91 11.69 -8.33
CA ILE A 122 4.06 11.66 -9.22
C ILE A 122 4.09 10.33 -9.96
N GLU A 123 4.59 10.35 -11.20
CA GLU A 123 4.81 9.15 -12.00
C GLU A 123 6.30 8.79 -11.95
N VAL A 124 6.59 7.53 -11.63
CA VAL A 124 7.95 6.98 -11.60
C VAL A 124 8.06 5.97 -12.74
N ASP A 125 9.03 6.20 -13.62
CA ASP A 125 9.39 5.25 -14.67
C ASP A 125 10.10 4.05 -14.06
N ILE A 126 9.54 2.86 -14.23
CA ILE A 126 10.08 1.63 -13.68
C ILE A 126 10.62 0.70 -14.76
N SER A 127 10.84 1.20 -15.99
CA SER A 127 11.26 0.37 -17.13
C SER A 127 12.51 -0.46 -16.83
N GLU A 128 13.49 0.15 -16.16
CA GLU A 128 14.77 -0.49 -15.85
C GLU A 128 14.68 -1.53 -14.73
N CYS A 129 13.65 -1.43 -13.86
CA CYS A 129 13.49 -2.32 -12.70
C CYS A 129 12.25 -3.23 -12.79
N LEU A 130 11.45 -3.16 -13.87
CA LEU A 130 10.22 -3.92 -14.02
C LEU A 130 10.42 -5.43 -13.86
N ASP A 131 11.49 -5.97 -14.45
CA ASP A 131 11.80 -7.40 -14.35
C ASP A 131 12.24 -7.80 -12.94
N GLN A 132 13.01 -6.92 -12.26
CA GLN A 132 13.40 -7.12 -10.87
C GLN A 132 12.18 -7.08 -9.94
N ARG A 133 11.25 -6.16 -10.17
CA ARG A 133 9.96 -6.08 -9.47
C ARG A 133 9.16 -7.37 -9.62
N ILE A 134 9.01 -7.88 -10.84
CA ILE A 134 8.30 -9.14 -11.11
C ILE A 134 8.97 -10.32 -10.40
N ALA A 135 10.29 -10.44 -10.49
CA ALA A 135 11.04 -11.50 -9.83
C ALA A 135 10.93 -11.42 -8.30
N ALA A 136 10.95 -10.22 -7.72
CA ALA A 136 10.75 -10.02 -6.30
C ALA A 136 9.33 -10.39 -5.84
N SER A 137 8.30 -10.01 -6.61
CA SER A 137 6.91 -10.43 -6.35
C SER A 137 6.76 -11.95 -6.42
N GLU A 138 7.44 -12.60 -7.37
CA GLU A 138 7.41 -14.05 -7.53
C GLU A 138 7.96 -14.81 -6.32
N ALA A 139 8.90 -14.21 -5.57
CA ALA A 139 9.44 -14.86 -4.37
C ALA A 139 8.37 -15.12 -3.29
N TYR A 140 7.25 -14.38 -3.30
CA TYR A 140 6.13 -14.54 -2.36
C TYR A 140 5.11 -15.59 -2.85
N GLN A 141 5.58 -16.81 -3.13
CA GLN A 141 4.80 -17.90 -3.72
C GLN A 141 3.50 -18.21 -2.98
N SER A 142 3.48 -18.09 -1.65
CA SER A 142 2.27 -18.34 -0.84
C SER A 142 1.15 -17.34 -1.09
N GLN A 143 1.49 -16.13 -1.56
CA GLN A 143 0.52 -15.06 -1.81
C GLN A 143 -0.06 -15.11 -3.23
N ILE A 144 0.65 -15.72 -4.18
CA ILE A 144 0.28 -15.69 -5.59
C ILE A 144 -1.13 -16.26 -5.83
N PRO A 145 -1.50 -17.45 -5.32
CA PRO A 145 -2.83 -18.01 -5.56
C PRO A 145 -3.95 -17.14 -5.00
N THR A 146 -3.72 -16.49 -3.86
CA THR A 146 -4.73 -15.66 -3.18
C THR A 146 -4.89 -14.31 -3.86
N LEU A 147 -3.80 -13.61 -4.15
CA LEU A 147 -3.85 -12.23 -4.69
C LEU A 147 -4.17 -12.19 -6.19
N PHE A 148 -3.84 -13.25 -6.93
CA PHE A 148 -3.96 -13.27 -8.39
C PHE A 148 -4.93 -14.33 -8.90
N TYR A 149 -5.87 -14.80 -8.06
CA TYR A 149 -6.80 -15.88 -8.42
C TYR A 149 -7.63 -15.60 -9.68
N MET A 150 -7.90 -14.31 -9.99
CA MET A 150 -8.63 -13.90 -11.19
C MET A 150 -7.72 -13.64 -12.41
N ALA A 151 -6.41 -13.54 -12.20
CA ALA A 151 -5.47 -13.27 -13.28
C ALA A 151 -4.97 -14.59 -13.88
N SER A 152 -4.94 -14.67 -15.21
CA SER A 152 -4.32 -15.81 -15.92
C SER A 152 -2.80 -15.87 -15.69
N SER A 153 -2.17 -14.73 -15.37
CA SER A 153 -0.77 -14.60 -15.03
C SER A 153 -0.53 -13.33 -14.23
N PHE A 154 0.03 -13.47 -13.01
CA PHE A 154 0.40 -12.31 -12.20
C PHE A 154 1.46 -11.43 -12.88
N ARG A 155 2.39 -12.05 -13.64
CA ARG A 155 3.46 -11.32 -14.35
C ARG A 155 2.88 -10.43 -15.44
N GLU A 156 1.94 -10.97 -16.22
CA GLU A 156 1.27 -10.20 -17.27
C GLU A 156 0.40 -9.09 -16.68
N LEU A 157 -0.27 -9.35 -15.54
CA LEU A 157 -1.02 -8.30 -14.84
C LEU A 157 -0.11 -7.14 -14.41
N ILE A 158 1.07 -7.44 -13.85
CA ILE A 158 2.07 -6.43 -13.50
C ILE A 158 2.48 -5.60 -14.73
N ARG A 159 2.82 -6.27 -15.84
CA ARG A 159 3.26 -5.57 -17.07
C ARG A 159 2.15 -4.72 -17.66
N ALA A 160 0.96 -5.28 -17.80
CA ALA A 160 -0.19 -4.60 -18.38
C ALA A 160 -0.59 -3.37 -17.56
N SER A 161 -0.74 -3.53 -16.24
CA SER A 161 -1.15 -2.42 -15.35
C SER A 161 -0.16 -1.26 -15.34
N THR A 162 1.14 -1.55 -15.23
CA THR A 162 2.19 -0.51 -15.23
C THR A 162 2.30 0.20 -16.58
N LEU A 163 2.16 -0.54 -17.68
CA LEU A 163 2.17 0.02 -19.04
C LEU A 163 0.91 0.85 -19.34
N GLU A 164 -0.25 0.40 -18.88
CA GLU A 164 -1.51 1.14 -18.96
C GLU A 164 -1.45 2.44 -18.17
N ALA A 165 -0.91 2.39 -16.94
CA ALA A 165 -0.71 3.58 -16.12
C ALA A 165 0.16 4.64 -16.83
N GLY A 166 1.16 4.19 -17.61
CA GLY A 166 2.03 5.02 -18.45
C GLY A 166 1.51 5.24 -19.87
N LYS A 167 0.20 5.10 -20.10
CA LYS A 167 -0.48 5.37 -21.38
C LYS A 167 0.11 4.60 -22.57
N GLN A 168 0.51 3.36 -22.34
CA GLN A 168 1.10 2.46 -23.34
C GLN A 168 2.46 2.91 -23.89
N GLN A 169 3.13 3.89 -23.25
CA GLN A 169 4.44 4.38 -23.70
C GLN A 169 5.60 3.75 -22.92
N ARG A 170 5.42 3.60 -21.61
CA ARG A 170 6.41 3.03 -20.69
C ARG A 170 5.72 2.51 -19.42
N PRO A 171 6.27 1.49 -18.75
CA PRO A 171 5.77 1.07 -17.45
C PRO A 171 6.07 2.12 -16.39
N ILE A 172 5.03 2.56 -15.68
CA ILE A 172 5.16 3.50 -14.56
C ILE A 172 4.45 2.98 -13.31
N GLU A 173 4.85 3.52 -12.16
CA GLU A 173 4.09 3.48 -10.92
C GLU A 173 3.72 4.89 -10.48
N ARG A 174 2.61 5.02 -9.76
CA ARG A 174 2.15 6.30 -9.20
C ARG A 174 2.34 6.30 -7.68
N TYR A 175 2.86 7.41 -7.20
CA TYR A 175 3.03 7.69 -5.78
C TYR A 175 2.30 8.99 -5.45
N TRP A 176 1.34 8.90 -4.55
CA TRP A 176 0.47 10.00 -4.14
C TRP A 176 1.11 10.77 -3.00
N ARG A 177 0.88 12.08 -2.99
CA ARG A 177 1.40 13.02 -2.00
C ARG A 177 0.36 14.06 -1.66
N ILE A 178 0.44 14.56 -0.43
CA ILE A 178 -0.41 15.65 0.04
C ILE A 178 0.29 16.96 -0.38
N PRO A 179 -0.38 17.84 -1.16
CA PRO A 179 0.17 19.14 -1.47
C PRO A 179 0.25 20.01 -0.21
N ARG A 180 1.23 20.91 -0.17
CA ARG A 180 1.31 21.97 0.85
C ARG A 180 0.06 22.87 0.86
#